data_AF-I8TIY2-F1
#
_entry.id   AF-I8TIY2-F1
#
_cell.length_a   1.000
_cell.length_b   1.000
_cell.length_c   1.000
_cell.angle_alpha   90.00
_cell.angle_beta   90.00
_cell.angle_gamma   90.00
#
_symmetry.space_group_name_H-M   'P 1'
#
loop_
_entity.id
_entity.type
_entity.pdbx_description
1 polymer ?
#
loop_
_entity_poly.entity_id
_entity_poly.type
_entity_poly.pdbx_seq_one_letter_code
_entity_poly.pdbx_strand_id
1 'polypeptide(L)'
;MSISSNNTAVLNREQFVEALTKAVYSKQFKLSAKGSTTGHLGALKAPVTLDKDVELAGLDKLSGFSIDTASLILPAEEDGTNLRGTATLPNHSVVTFALVRQFID
;
A
#
# COMPACT_ATOMS: atom_id res chain seq x y z
N MET A 1 -6.35 -18.43 11.95
CA MET A 1 -6.15 -17.31 11.00
C MET A 1 -5.89 -17.95 9.64
N SER A 2 -6.80 -17.84 8.66
CA SER A 2 -6.56 -18.38 7.31
C SER A 2 -5.97 -17.28 6.45
N ILE A 3 -4.76 -17.50 5.93
CA ILE A 3 -4.14 -16.59 4.96
C ILE A 3 -4.58 -17.09 3.58
N SER A 4 -5.54 -16.41 2.96
CA SER A 4 -5.86 -16.64 1.56
C SER A 4 -4.75 -16.04 0.68
N SER A 5 -4.00 -16.88 -0.02
CA SER A 5 -3.06 -16.41 -1.04
C SER A 5 -3.78 -16.24 -2.37
N ASN A 6 -4.00 -14.99 -2.78
CA ASN A 6 -4.46 -14.65 -4.13
C ASN A 6 -3.26 -14.15 -4.94
N ASN A 7 -2.62 -15.06 -5.68
CA ASN A 7 -1.46 -14.70 -6.52
C ASN A 7 -1.93 -13.97 -7.78
N THR A 8 -1.66 -12.67 -7.86
CA THR A 8 -1.72 -11.90 -9.12
C THR A 8 -0.30 -11.75 -9.66
N ALA A 9 -0.08 -12.09 -10.93
CA ALA A 9 1.22 -11.92 -11.56
C ALA A 9 1.58 -10.42 -11.63
N VAL A 10 2.80 -10.08 -11.21
CA VAL A 10 3.33 -8.71 -11.35
C VAL A 10 3.65 -8.49 -12.83
N LEU A 11 2.91 -7.59 -13.49
CA LEU A 11 3.06 -7.31 -14.93
C LEU A 11 4.44 -6.73 -15.27
N ASN A 12 4.95 -5.82 -14.42
CA ASN A 12 6.28 -5.24 -14.57
C ASN A 12 6.94 -5.17 -13.18
N ARG A 13 7.95 -6.03 -12.97
CA ARG A 13 8.62 -6.16 -11.68
C ARG A 13 9.44 -4.93 -11.32
N GLU A 14 10.12 -4.32 -12.29
CA GLU A 14 10.96 -3.15 -12.05
C GLU A 14 10.13 -1.94 -11.61
N GLN A 15 9.06 -1.63 -12.34
CA GLN A 15 8.14 -0.55 -11.99
C GLN A 15 7.45 -0.81 -10.64
N PHE A 16 7.12 -2.06 -10.34
CA PHE A 16 6.55 -2.43 -9.05
C PHE A 16 7.53 -2.15 -7.89
N VAL A 17 8.80 -2.56 -8.05
CA VAL A 17 9.85 -2.27 -7.06
C VAL A 17 10.08 -0.76 -6.94
N GLU A 18 10.09 -0.02 -8.04
CA GLU A 18 10.22 1.44 -8.02
C GLU A 18 9.06 2.11 -7.27
N ALA A 19 7.82 1.68 -7.52
CA ALA A 19 6.63 2.19 -6.82
C ALA A 19 6.69 1.92 -5.31
N LEU A 20 7.05 0.70 -4.90
CA LEU A 20 7.24 0.36 -3.49
C LEU A 20 8.38 1.17 -2.85
N THR A 21 9.47 1.38 -3.59
CA THR A 21 10.59 2.21 -3.11
C THR A 21 10.13 3.64 -2.87
N LYS A 22 9.36 4.23 -3.79
CA LYS A 22 8.79 5.58 -3.60
C LYS A 22 7.85 5.62 -2.40
N ALA A 23 7.01 4.60 -2.22
CA ALA A 23 6.11 4.50 -1.08
C ALA A 23 6.85 4.42 0.27
N VAL A 24 7.99 3.72 0.34
CA VAL A 24 8.78 3.59 1.57
C VAL A 24 9.58 4.86 1.87
N TYR A 25 10.26 5.43 0.88
CA TYR A 25 11.28 6.46 1.11
C TYR A 25 10.76 7.90 1.10
N SER A 26 9.52 8.12 0.66
CA SER A 26 8.95 9.47 0.51
C SER A 26 7.95 9.78 1.61
N LYS A 27 7.80 11.06 1.97
CA LYS A 27 6.70 11.54 2.82
C LYS A 27 5.36 11.42 2.13
N GLN A 28 5.33 11.73 0.83
CA GLN A 28 4.19 11.60 -0.04
C GLN A 28 4.67 11.05 -1.38
N PHE A 29 3.83 10.27 -2.04
CA PHE A 29 4.08 9.79 -3.40
C PHE A 29 2.78 9.79 -4.21
N LYS A 30 2.89 9.87 -5.53
CA LYS A 30 1.75 9.82 -6.43
C LYS A 30 1.55 8.41 -6.97
N LEU A 31 0.31 7.94 -6.90
CA LEU A 31 -0.16 6.74 -7.60
C LEU A 31 -1.10 7.15 -8.71
N SER A 32 -0.77 6.77 -9.94
CA SER A 32 -1.60 7.08 -11.12
C SER A 32 -2.50 5.90 -11.46
N ALA A 33 -3.80 6.14 -11.61
CA ALA A 33 -4.77 5.22 -12.19
C ALA A 33 -5.09 5.69 -13.62
N LYS A 34 -4.66 4.91 -14.60
CA LYS A 34 -4.89 5.19 -16.03
C LYS A 34 -5.61 4.03 -16.70
N GLY A 35 -6.62 4.34 -17.51
CA GLY A 35 -7.36 3.34 -18.26
C GLY A 35 -8.38 3.98 -19.17
N SER A 36 -8.68 3.34 -20.29
CA SER A 36 -9.79 3.74 -21.16
C SER A 36 -10.72 2.56 -21.36
N THR A 37 -12.01 2.84 -21.35
CA THR A 37 -13.07 1.85 -21.56
C THR A 37 -14.26 2.50 -22.25
N THR A 38 -15.27 1.71 -22.59
CA THR A 38 -16.57 2.23 -23.03
C THR A 38 -17.53 2.21 -21.84
N GLY A 39 -18.00 3.39 -21.44
CA GLY A 39 -19.09 3.53 -20.49
C GLY A 39 -20.42 3.18 -21.16
N HIS A 40 -21.24 2.40 -20.46
CA HIS A 40 -22.56 1.98 -20.95
C HIS A 40 -23.65 2.55 -20.04
N LEU A 41 -24.65 3.20 -20.65
CA LEU A 41 -25.88 3.62 -19.97
C LEU A 41 -27.09 3.19 -20.83
N GLY A 42 -27.59 1.97 -20.59
CA GLY A 42 -28.57 1.35 -21.46
C GLY A 42 -28.04 1.16 -22.89
N ALA A 43 -28.76 1.68 -23.89
CA ALA A 43 -28.32 1.66 -25.29
C ALA A 43 -27.21 2.67 -25.60
N LEU A 44 -26.96 3.65 -24.73
CA LEU A 44 -25.94 4.67 -24.93
C LEU A 44 -24.55 4.12 -24.59
N LYS A 45 -23.60 4.41 -25.48
CA LYS A 45 -22.19 4.03 -25.36
C LYS A 45 -21.34 5.28 -25.52
N ALA A 46 -20.41 5.51 -24.60
CA ALA A 46 -19.49 6.63 -24.68
C ALA A 46 -18.08 6.20 -24.24
N PRO A 47 -17.02 6.69 -24.88
CA PRO A 47 -15.66 6.46 -24.40
C PRO A 47 -15.47 7.14 -23.05
N VAL A 48 -14.88 6.42 -22.09
CA VAL A 48 -14.52 6.92 -20.76
C VAL A 48 -13.04 6.68 -20.54
N THR A 49 -12.33 7.75 -20.18
CA THR A 49 -10.92 7.69 -19.81
C THR A 49 -10.76 8.06 -18.35
N LEU A 50 -10.16 7.15 -17.59
CA LEU A 50 -9.62 7.39 -16.26
C LEU A 50 -8.16 7.83 -16.43
N ASP A 51 -7.86 9.06 -16.02
CA ASP A 51 -6.50 9.54 -15.83
C ASP A 51 -6.49 10.33 -14.53
N LYS A 52 -6.09 9.67 -13.45
CA LYS A 52 -6.12 10.25 -12.10
C LYS A 52 -4.81 9.97 -11.39
N ASP A 53 -4.22 11.02 -10.86
CA ASP A 53 -3.13 10.93 -9.90
C ASP A 53 -3.69 11.13 -8.50
N VAL A 54 -3.42 10.17 -7.61
CA VAL A 54 -3.75 10.25 -6.19
C VAL A 54 -2.47 10.43 -5.43
N GLU A 55 -2.40 11.50 -4.63
CA GLU A 55 -1.31 11.71 -3.69
C GLU A 55 -1.59 10.91 -2.42
N LEU A 56 -0.64 10.06 -2.04
CA LEU A 56 -0.72 9.18 -0.89
C LEU A 56 0.42 9.52 0.08
N ALA A 57 0.15 9.39 1.37
CA ALA A 57 1.20 9.40 2.38
C ALA A 57 2.12 8.19 2.15
N GLY A 58 3.42 8.44 2.10
CA GLY A 58 4.44 7.39 2.14
C GLY A 58 4.92 7.16 3.56
N LEU A 59 5.79 6.17 3.74
CA LEU A 59 6.28 5.79 5.06
C LEU A 59 7.40 6.70 5.59
N ASP A 60 7.86 7.67 4.79
CA ASP A 60 8.91 8.63 5.17
C ASP A 60 10.15 7.96 5.79
N LYS A 61 10.65 6.90 5.13
CA LYS A 61 11.79 6.09 5.60
C LYS A 61 11.55 5.48 6.99
N LEU A 62 10.30 5.15 7.30
CA LEU A 62 9.85 4.67 8.61
C LEU A 62 10.09 5.71 9.72
N SER A 63 9.94 7.00 9.43
CA SER A 63 10.08 8.03 10.45
C SER A 63 9.07 7.81 11.58
N GLY A 64 9.58 7.81 12.81
CA GLY A 64 8.83 7.43 14.01
C GLY A 64 8.93 5.95 14.40
N PHE A 65 9.61 5.11 13.61
CA PHE A 65 9.96 3.74 14.05
C PHE A 65 10.93 3.80 15.21
N SER A 66 10.66 3.01 16.25
CA SER A 66 11.52 2.86 17.42
C SER A 66 11.54 1.42 17.90
N ILE A 67 12.66 1.02 18.50
CA ILE A 67 12.74 -0.14 19.38
C ILE A 67 12.74 0.44 20.78
N ASP A 68 11.62 0.27 21.48
CA ASP A 68 11.39 0.90 22.77
C ASP A 68 12.10 0.13 23.90
N THR A 69 12.18 -1.20 23.75
CA THR A 69 12.94 -2.07 24.65
C THR A 69 13.58 -3.21 23.87
N ALA A 70 14.76 -3.66 24.29
CA ALA A 70 15.42 -4.85 23.78
C ALA A 70 16.25 -5.49 24.89
N SER A 71 16.03 -6.78 25.12
CA SER A 71 16.68 -7.57 26.17
C SER A 71 17.14 -8.91 25.61
N LEU A 72 18.42 -9.19 25.80
CA LEU A 72 18.99 -10.51 25.52
C LEU A 72 18.54 -11.49 26.61
N ILE A 73 18.04 -12.66 26.21
CA ILE A 73 17.62 -13.72 27.13
C ILE A 73 18.65 -14.83 27.10
N LEU A 74 19.28 -15.09 28.24
CA LEU A 74 20.26 -16.15 28.43
C LEU A 74 19.97 -16.93 29.73
N PRO A 75 19.91 -18.28 29.69
CA PRO A 75 19.91 -19.12 28.48
C PRO A 75 18.66 -18.85 27.60
N ALA A 76 18.72 -19.21 26.32
CA ALA A 76 17.58 -19.08 25.41
C ALA A 76 16.37 -19.87 25.93
N GLU A 77 15.17 -19.40 25.60
CA GLU A 77 13.92 -20.10 25.93
C GLU A 77 13.81 -21.44 25.19
N GLU A 78 12.86 -22.29 25.57
CA GLU A 78 12.70 -23.64 25.01
C GLU A 78 12.49 -23.64 23.48
N ASP A 79 11.94 -22.56 22.92
CA ASP A 79 11.73 -22.38 21.48
C ASP A 79 12.93 -21.76 20.74
N GLY A 80 14.02 -21.48 21.47
CA GLY A 80 15.24 -20.84 20.94
C GLY A 80 15.21 -19.32 20.95
N THR A 81 14.16 -18.67 21.46
CA THR A 81 14.10 -17.21 21.58
C THR A 81 15.20 -16.69 22.52
N ASN A 82 16.01 -15.76 22.02
CA ASN A 82 17.14 -15.17 22.75
C ASN A 82 17.12 -13.63 22.78
N LEU A 83 16.12 -13.00 22.15
CA LEU A 83 15.96 -11.55 22.12
C LEU A 83 14.47 -11.23 22.27
N ARG A 84 14.12 -10.44 23.29
CA ARG A 84 12.77 -9.95 23.50
C ARG A 84 12.79 -8.44 23.57
N GLY A 85 11.86 -7.80 22.87
CA GLY A 85 11.77 -6.37 22.82
C GLY A 85 10.41 -5.90 22.37
N THR A 86 10.19 -4.60 22.47
CA THR A 86 9.00 -3.91 21.97
C THR A 86 9.44 -2.92 20.91
N ALA A 87 8.71 -2.88 19.80
CA ALA A 87 8.96 -1.92 18.72
C ALA A 87 7.67 -1.22 18.33
N THR A 88 7.79 0.06 18.02
CA THR A 88 6.70 0.88 17.51
C THR A 88 6.86 1.02 16.00
N LEU A 89 5.83 0.61 15.25
CA LEU A 89 5.76 0.81 13.81
C LEU A 89 4.67 1.84 13.48
N PRO A 90 5.04 3.05 13.03
CA PRO A 90 4.08 4.08 12.63
C PRO A 90 3.25 3.63 11.44
N ASN A 91 1.93 3.83 11.51
CA ASN A 91 1.05 3.62 10.38
C ASN A 91 0.75 4.95 9.67
N HIS A 92 1.52 5.25 8.62
CA HIS A 92 1.39 6.50 7.87
C HIS A 92 0.36 6.44 6.73
N SER A 93 -0.18 5.27 6.37
CA SER A 93 -0.98 5.11 5.14
C SER A 93 -2.48 4.98 5.39
N VAL A 94 -3.28 5.89 4.81
CA VAL A 94 -4.71 5.70 4.54
C VAL A 94 -4.91 5.84 3.03
N VAL A 95 -5.15 4.73 2.32
CA VAL A 95 -5.48 4.79 0.89
C VAL A 95 -7.00 4.86 0.76
N THR A 96 -7.53 5.97 0.20
CA THR A 96 -8.96 6.12 -0.13
C THR A 96 -9.11 6.46 -1.61
N PHE A 97 -9.84 5.63 -2.36
CA PHE A 97 -10.20 5.90 -3.74
C PHE A 97 -11.65 6.39 -3.80
N ALA A 98 -11.86 7.68 -4.03
CA ALA A 98 -13.18 8.21 -4.33
C ALA A 98 -13.46 8.07 -5.83
N LEU A 99 -14.33 7.13 -6.21
CA LEU A 99 -14.89 7.03 -7.55
C LEU A 99 -16.20 7.82 -7.57
N VAL A 100 -16.24 8.93 -8.31
CA VAL A 100 -17.47 9.72 -8.46
C VAL A 100 -18.44 8.95 -9.37
N ARG A 101 -19.62 8.61 -8.85
CA ARG A 101 -20.78 8.16 -9.62
C ARG A 101 -21.66 9.37 -9.89
N GLN A 102 -21.71 9.84 -11.13
CA GLN A 102 -22.62 10.92 -11.52
C GLN A 102 -24.03 10.34 -11.70
N PHE A 103 -24.94 10.71 -10.81
CA PHE A 103 -26.39 10.57 -11.03
C PHE A 103 -26.86 11.84 -11.76
N ILE A 104 -27.62 11.67 -12.84
CA ILE A 104 -28.40 12.73 -13.46
C ILE A 104 -29.85 12.31 -13.23
N ASP A 105 -30.58 13.12 -12.46
CA ASP A 105 -32.03 13.01 -12.28
C ASP A 105 -32.78 13.39 -13.58
#